data_AF-A0A090T9B7-F1
#
_entry.id   AF-A0A090T9B7-F1
#
_cell.length_a   1.000
_cell.length_b   1.000
_cell.length_c   1.000
_cell.angle_alpha   90.00
_cell.angle_beta   90.00
_cell.angle_gamma   90.00
#
_symmetry.space_group_name_H-M   'P 1'
#
loop_
_entity.id
_entity.type
_entity.pdbx_description
1 polymer ?
#
loop_
_entity_poly.entity_id
_entity_poly.type
_entity_poly.pdbx_seq_one_letter_code
_entity_poly.pdbx_strand_id
1 'polypeptide(L)' 'MSFWPEKETAVGIRKLAENEFECIAAFGFETLHAGQITHNPKRDRSTFLLRVEEKQWLTKWSQLKVITGNMNEN' A
#
# COMPACT_ATOMS: atom_id res chain seq x y z
N MET A 1 10.70 2.75 -5.92
CA MET A 1 9.37 2.32 -5.41
C MET A 1 8.94 2.99 -4.10
N SER A 2 9.84 3.38 -3.18
CA SER A 2 9.46 3.90 -1.85
C SER A 2 8.72 5.26 -1.80
N PHE A 3 8.32 5.81 -2.94
CA PHE A 3 7.63 7.10 -3.07
C PHE A 3 6.20 6.93 -3.62
N TRP A 4 5.58 5.77 -3.53
CA TRP A 4 4.14 5.68 -3.79
C TRP A 4 3.34 6.31 -2.63
N PRO A 5 2.16 6.91 -2.86
CA PRO A 5 1.35 7.51 -1.79
C PRO A 5 0.85 6.48 -0.77
N GLU A 6 0.57 5.25 -1.21
CA GLU A 6 0.22 4.12 -0.37
C GLU A 6 1.42 3.15 -0.25
N LYS A 7 1.63 2.55 0.93
CA LYS A 7 2.70 1.55 1.13
C LYS A 7 2.46 0.30 0.28
N GLU A 8 1.21 -0.13 0.17
CA GLU A 8 0.79 -1.36 -0.52
C GLU A 8 0.89 -1.22 -2.05
N THR A 9 0.90 0.01 -2.58
CA THR A 9 1.22 0.27 -3.99
C THR A 9 2.72 0.07 -4.27
N ALA A 10 3.58 0.15 -3.26
CA ALA A 10 5.05 0.05 -3.41
C ALA A 10 5.58 -1.40 -3.41
N VAL A 11 4.89 -2.27 -4.14
CA VAL A 11 5.25 -3.69 -4.35
C VAL A 11 5.52 -3.96 -5.83
N GLY A 12 6.37 -4.94 -6.11
CA GLY A 12 6.75 -5.32 -7.47
C GLY A 12 7.08 -6.80 -7.55
N ILE A 13 6.78 -7.39 -8.70
CA ILE A 13 7.09 -8.79 -9.01
C ILE A 13 7.76 -8.87 -10.38
N ARG A 14 8.78 -9.71 -10.52
CA ARG A 14 9.38 -10.05 -11.82
C ARG A 14 9.64 -11.55 -11.92
N LYS A 15 9.54 -12.09 -13.14
CA LYS A 15 9.94 -13.45 -13.46
C LYS A 15 11.45 -13.50 -13.65
N LEU A 16 12.13 -14.42 -12.97
CA LEU A 16 13.57 -14.65 -13.11
C LEU A 16 13.84 -15.78 -14.11
N ALA A 17 13.12 -16.89 -13.96
CA ALA A 17 13.22 -18.09 -14.77
C ALA A 17 11.88 -18.84 -14.83
N GLU A 18 11.87 -20.03 -15.40
CA GLU A 18 10.72 -20.93 -15.30
C GLU A 18 10.42 -21.27 -13.84
N ASN A 19 9.19 -21.02 -13.39
CA ASN A 19 8.73 -21.21 -12.01
C ASN A 19 9.47 -20.40 -10.92
N GLU A 20 10.26 -19.39 -11.30
CA GLU A 20 11.00 -18.54 -10.36
C GLU A 20 10.58 -17.08 -10.49
N PHE A 21 10.12 -16.50 -9.37
CA PHE A 21 9.68 -15.11 -9.28
C PHE A 21 10.37 -14.41 -8.11
N GLU A 22 10.74 -13.17 -8.33
CA GLU A 22 11.21 -12.27 -7.28
C GLU A 22 10.09 -11.29 -6.94
N CYS A 23 9.76 -11.22 -5.65
CA CYS A 23 8.84 -10.23 -5.10
C CYS A 23 9.64 -9.24 -4.24
N ILE A 24 9.42 -7.95 -4.48
CA ILE A 24 10.05 -6.86 -3.72
C ILE A 24 8.98 -5.92 -3.17
N ALA A 25 9.18 -5.47 -1.93
CA ALA A 25 8.31 -4.48 -1.29
C ALA A 25 9.16 -3.44 -0.58
N ALA A 26 8.88 -2.16 -0.80
CA ALA A 26 9.63 -1.07 -0.17
C ALA A 26 9.36 -0.94 1.35
N PHE A 27 8.29 -1.57 1.85
CA PHE A 27 7.82 -1.45 3.23
C PHE A 27 7.44 -2.79 3.88
N GLY A 28 7.85 -3.92 3.29
CA GLY A 28 7.35 -5.24 3.68
C GLY A 28 5.99 -5.59 3.06
N PHE A 29 5.49 -6.80 3.35
CA PHE A 29 4.23 -7.34 2.81
C PHE A 29 3.12 -7.44 3.86
N GLU A 30 3.41 -7.16 5.11
CA GLU A 30 2.54 -7.38 6.26
C GLU A 30 1.23 -6.60 6.11
N THR A 31 1.30 -5.32 5.75
CA THR A 31 0.11 -4.47 5.60
C THR A 31 -0.66 -4.78 4.32
N LEU A 32 0.03 -5.23 3.25
CA LEU A 32 -0.61 -5.76 2.04
C LEU A 32 -1.44 -7.01 2.36
N HIS A 33 -0.85 -7.99 3.05
CA HIS A 33 -1.54 -9.22 3.45
C HIS A 33 -2.70 -8.95 4.42
N ALA A 34 -2.58 -7.91 5.26
CA ALA A 34 -3.65 -7.47 6.15
C ALA A 34 -4.79 -6.69 5.46
N GLY A 35 -4.73 -6.48 4.14
CA GLY A 35 -5.75 -5.75 3.38
C GLY A 35 -5.80 -4.26 3.72
N GLN A 36 -4.65 -3.64 3.99
CA GLN A 36 -4.58 -2.23 4.34
C GLN A 36 -4.31 -1.34 3.13
N ILE A 37 -4.66 -0.07 3.27
CA ILE A 37 -4.30 1.03 2.37
C ILE A 37 -3.67 2.09 3.27
N THR A 38 -2.34 2.07 3.37
CA THR A 38 -1.58 2.78 4.40
C THR A 38 -0.85 3.95 3.81
N HIS A 39 -1.02 5.14 4.39
CA HIS A 39 -0.29 6.33 3.99
C HIS A 39 1.23 6.12 4.11
N ASN A 40 1.97 6.49 3.06
CA ASN A 40 3.41 6.60 3.08
C ASN A 40 3.83 8.00 3.57
N PRO A 41 4.52 8.13 4.72
CA PRO A 41 4.95 9.43 5.24
C PRO A 41 5.90 10.21 4.32
N LYS A 42 6.53 9.55 3.34
CA LYS A 42 7.36 10.20 2.32
C LYS A 42 6.54 10.95 1.25
N ARG A 43 5.21 10.91 1.34
CA ARG A 43 4.29 11.56 0.41
C ARG A 43 3.28 12.40 1.16
N ASP A 44 2.81 13.43 0.47
CA ASP A 44 1.79 14.32 0.99
C ASP A 44 0.49 13.56 1.30
N ARG A 45 -0.09 13.85 2.47
CA ARG A 45 -1.29 13.17 2.98
C ARG A 45 -2.51 13.50 2.13
N SER A 46 -2.63 14.72 1.61
CA SER A 46 -3.76 15.08 0.74
C SER A 46 -3.74 14.31 -0.57
N THR A 47 -2.55 14.06 -1.14
CA THR A 47 -2.39 13.19 -2.32
C THR A 47 -2.86 11.76 -2.05
N PHE A 48 -2.55 11.21 -0.88
CA PHE A 48 -3.03 9.89 -0.48
C PHE A 48 -4.56 9.85 -0.34
N LEU A 49 -5.15 10.82 0.38
CA LEU A 49 -6.59 10.89 0.60
C LEU A 49 -7.36 11.05 -0.71
N LEU A 50 -6.89 11.94 -1.60
CA LEU A 50 -7.47 12.13 -2.93
C LEU A 50 -7.50 10.82 -3.71
N ARG A 51 -6.42 10.04 -3.68
CA ARG A 51 -6.36 8.77 -4.39
C ARG A 51 -7.28 7.71 -3.81
N VAL A 52 -7.40 7.63 -2.48
CA VAL A 52 -8.35 6.73 -1.83
C VAL A 52 -9.77 7.04 -2.30
N GLU A 53 -10.12 8.34 -2.38
CA GLU A 53 -11.41 8.82 -2.87
C GLU A 53 -11.59 8.53 -4.36
N GLU A 54 -10.67 8.93 -5.24
CA GLU A 54 -10.78 8.74 -6.69
C GLU A 54 -10.82 7.25 -7.09
N LYS A 55 -10.06 6.40 -6.39
CA LYS A 55 -9.94 4.98 -6.74
C LYS A 55 -11.08 4.13 -6.22
N GLN A 56 -11.87 4.62 -5.26
CA GLN A 56 -13.05 3.93 -4.75
C GLN A 56 -12.77 2.48 -4.31
N TRP A 57 -11.59 2.25 -3.71
CA TRP A 57 -11.16 0.89 -3.36
C TRP A 57 -12.11 0.18 -2.40
N LEU A 58 -12.65 0.89 -1.40
CA LEU A 58 -13.58 0.35 -0.43
C LEU A 58 -14.93 -0.07 -1.05
N THR A 59 -15.32 0.56 -2.16
CA THR A 59 -16.54 0.20 -2.90
C THR A 59 -16.37 -1.14 -3.61
N LYS A 60 -15.18 -1.44 -4.13
CA LYS A 60 -14.87 -2.70 -4.80
C LYS A 60 -14.46 -3.82 -3.83
N TRP A 61 -13.78 -3.46 -2.76
CA TRP A 61 -13.23 -4.39 -1.78
C TRP A 61 -13.56 -3.89 -0.36
N SER A 62 -14.75 -4.26 0.11
CA SER A 62 -15.32 -3.79 1.37
C SER A 62 -14.53 -4.18 2.63
N GLN A 63 -13.63 -5.15 2.53
CA GLN A 63 -12.78 -5.60 3.65
C GLN A 63 -11.47 -4.81 3.78
N LEU A 64 -11.14 -3.95 2.81
CA LEU A 64 -9.92 -3.13 2.90
C LEU A 64 -10.04 -2.08 4.01
N LYS A 65 -8.90 -1.69 4.59
CA LYS A 65 -8.82 -0.71 5.69
C LYS A 65 -7.88 0.43 5.35
N VAL A 66 -8.40 1.66 5.37
CA VAL A 66 -7.58 2.87 5.14
C VAL A 66 -6.88 3.29 6.43
N ILE A 67 -5.56 3.36 6.42
CA ILE A 67 -4.71 3.73 7.56
C ILE A 67 -4.00 5.05 7.25
N THR A 68 -4.48 6.15 7.84
CA THR A 68 -4.01 7.53 7.56
C THR A 68 -2.93 8.04 8.52
N GLY A 69 -2.53 7.22 9.50
CA GLY A 69 -1.63 7.63 10.58
C GLY A 69 -2.38 8.30 11.73
N ASN A 70 -2.52 7.54 12.82
CA ASN A 70 -2.51 7.93 14.23
C ASN A 70 -2.83 6.67 15.05
N MET A 71 -1.80 5.92 15.43
CA MET A 71 -1.83 5.22 16.71
C MET A 71 -0.69 5.83 17.52
N ASN A 72 -1.06 6.62 18.52
CA ASN A 72 -0.14 7.08 19.55
C ASN A 72 0.56 5.86 20.15
N GLU A 73 1.87 6.00 20.29
CA GLU A 73 2.68 5.62 21.44
C GLU A 73 2.25 4.37 22.24
N ASN A 74 3.13 3.37 22.21
CA ASN A 74 3.54 2.63 23.40
C ASN A 74 5.06 2.48 23.37
#